data_AF-A0A3P9LZ49-F1
#
_entry.id   AF-A0A3P9LZ49-F1
#
_cell.length_a   1.000
_cell.length_b   1.000
_cell.length_c   1.000
_cell.angle_alpha   90.00
_cell.angle_beta   90.00
_cell.angle_gamma   90.00
#
_symmetry.space_group_name_H-M   'P 1'
#
loop_
_entity.id
_entity.type
_entity.pdbx_description
1 polymer ?
#
loop_
_entity_poly.entity_id
_entity_poly.type
_entity_poly.pdbx_seq_one_letter_code
_entity_poly.pdbx_strand_id
1 'polypeptide(L)'
;MSGCDKEWSYKEVCKMALLTPEEKKYFEKTLKIIAEREHMKNTKLCPRCKVPVTRKDESNLRVRCNVCSKKKRRDFDFCWQCLKEWKGPQPRTDHCDNDGCFSEALRTLRTCPDITFESVGGVKGCPSIRACPTCGSLVQHSSKYCKSIVCPRCKVKFCFVCLKIMTECTNTSDAYLSCSSGVAPRQISIPVWHQK
;
A
#
# COMPACT_ATOMS: atom_id res chain seq x y z
N MET A 1 19.92 -22.16 -12.94
CA MET A 1 19.57 -21.15 -13.96
C MET A 1 19.54 -19.80 -13.27
N SER A 2 20.64 -19.06 -13.31
CA SER A 2 20.78 -17.73 -12.72
C SER A 2 20.77 -16.70 -13.84
N GLY A 3 19.75 -15.84 -13.92
CA GLY A 3 19.73 -14.76 -14.93
C GLY A 3 18.36 -14.22 -15.38
N CYS A 4 17.23 -14.66 -14.80
CA CYS A 4 15.90 -14.20 -15.23
C CYS A 4 15.44 -12.87 -14.57
N ASP A 5 16.23 -12.31 -13.64
CA ASP A 5 15.83 -11.14 -12.85
C ASP A 5 16.38 -9.81 -13.36
N LYS A 6 17.00 -9.81 -14.56
CA LYS A 6 17.51 -8.58 -15.16
C LYS A 6 16.36 -7.79 -15.76
N GLU A 7 16.16 -6.55 -15.30
CA GLU A 7 15.20 -5.63 -15.93
C GLU A 7 15.64 -5.27 -17.35
N TRP A 8 14.70 -5.31 -18.30
CA TRP A 8 14.95 -4.92 -19.69
C TRP A 8 14.40 -3.52 -19.92
N SER A 9 15.15 -2.70 -20.64
CA SER A 9 14.65 -1.41 -21.09
C SER A 9 13.51 -1.59 -22.09
N TYR A 10 12.60 -0.62 -22.15
CA TYR A 10 11.53 -0.62 -23.15
C TYR A 10 12.06 -0.76 -24.58
N LYS A 11 13.21 -0.15 -24.89
CA LYS A 11 13.87 -0.28 -26.21
C LYS A 11 14.29 -1.72 -26.51
N GLU A 12 14.85 -2.42 -25.53
CA GLU A 12 15.24 -3.83 -25.67
C GLU A 12 14.01 -4.71 -25.87
N VAL A 13 12.95 -4.51 -25.08
CA VAL A 13 11.68 -5.23 -25.23
C VAL A 13 11.10 -5.02 -26.63
N CYS A 14 11.03 -3.77 -27.10
CA CYS A 14 10.54 -3.45 -28.45
C CYS A 14 11.31 -4.17 -29.55
N LYS A 15 12.64 -4.25 -29.42
CA LYS A 15 13.51 -4.89 -30.41
C LYS A 15 13.36 -6.41 -30.40
N MET A 16 13.37 -7.02 -29.22
CA MET A 16 13.39 -8.47 -29.08
C MET A 16 12.03 -9.11 -29.30
N ALA A 17 10.94 -8.43 -28.93
CA ALA A 17 9.57 -8.89 -29.16
C ALA A 17 9.03 -8.51 -30.55
N LEU A 18 9.82 -7.82 -31.38
CA LEU A 18 9.45 -7.37 -32.72
C LEU A 18 8.13 -6.60 -32.75
N LEU A 19 7.90 -5.75 -31.74
CA LEU A 19 6.61 -5.08 -31.56
C LEU A 19 6.24 -4.24 -32.78
N THR A 20 4.99 -4.38 -33.23
CA THR A 20 4.43 -3.55 -34.29
C THR A 20 4.29 -2.10 -33.84
N PRO A 21 4.16 -1.13 -34.77
CA PRO A 21 3.87 0.25 -34.43
C PRO A 21 2.62 0.40 -33.55
N GLU A 22 1.58 -0.40 -33.80
CA GLU A 22 0.32 -0.39 -33.04
C GLU A 22 0.53 -0.86 -31.60
N GLU A 23 1.29 -1.95 -31.41
CA GLU A 23 1.63 -2.48 -30.09
C GLU A 23 2.47 -1.50 -29.28
N LYS A 24 3.49 -0.87 -29.90
CA LYS A 24 4.31 0.17 -29.26
C LYS A 24 3.44 1.33 -28.77
N LYS A 25 2.54 1.82 -29.62
CA LYS A 25 1.59 2.89 -29.27
C LYS A 25 0.69 2.47 -28.10
N TYR A 26 0.23 1.23 -28.07
CA TYR A 26 -0.55 0.70 -26.95
C TYR A 26 0.26 0.64 -25.64
N PHE A 27 1.50 0.15 -25.68
CA PHE A 27 2.37 0.09 -24.51
C PHE A 27 2.70 1.49 -23.98
N GLU A 28 3.08 2.43 -24.82
CA GLU A 28 3.38 3.81 -24.43
C GLU A 28 2.18 4.50 -23.78
N LYS A 29 0.98 4.32 -24.36
CA LYS A 29 -0.27 4.83 -23.76
C LYS A 29 -0.52 4.21 -22.39
N THR A 30 -0.30 2.91 -22.25
CA THR A 30 -0.50 2.19 -20.99
C THR A 30 0.51 2.64 -19.93
N LEU A 31 1.79 2.77 -20.30
CA LEU A 31 2.85 3.29 -19.42
C LEU A 31 2.53 4.70 -18.94
N LYS A 32 2.02 5.57 -19.82
CA LYS A 32 1.58 6.91 -19.46
C LYS A 32 0.43 6.87 -18.44
N ILE A 33 -0.58 6.04 -18.66
CA ILE A 33 -1.70 5.87 -17.72
C ILE A 33 -1.20 5.36 -16.36
N ILE A 34 -0.27 4.41 -16.34
CA ILE A 34 0.32 3.89 -15.10
C ILE A 34 1.09 5.01 -14.38
N ALA A 35 1.94 5.75 -15.09
CA ALA A 35 2.70 6.86 -14.51
C ALA A 35 1.78 7.97 -13.97
N GLU A 36 0.71 8.30 -14.68
CA GLU A 36 -0.32 9.25 -14.23
C GLU A 36 -1.01 8.75 -12.96
N ARG A 37 -1.39 7.47 -12.90
CA ARG A 37 -1.98 6.85 -11.70
C ARG A 37 -1.03 6.90 -10.51
N GLU A 38 0.24 6.55 -10.70
CA GLU A 38 1.26 6.62 -9.63
C GLU A 38 1.47 8.06 -9.15
N HIS A 39 1.55 9.03 -10.08
CA HIS A 39 1.64 10.45 -9.74
C HIS A 39 0.40 10.94 -8.97
N MET A 40 -0.79 10.46 -9.35
CA MET A 40 -2.04 10.79 -8.66
C MET A 40 -2.13 10.22 -7.24
N LYS A 41 -1.51 9.06 -6.94
CA LYS A 41 -1.51 8.52 -5.56
C LYS A 41 -0.90 9.48 -4.55
N ASN A 42 0.17 10.15 -4.96
CA ASN A 42 0.89 11.11 -4.13
C ASN A 42 0.55 12.56 -4.47
N THR A 43 -0.54 12.81 -5.21
CA THR A 43 -1.00 14.16 -5.54
C THR A 43 -2.43 14.38 -5.06
N LYS A 44 -2.66 15.47 -4.33
CA LYS A 44 -4.01 15.89 -3.90
C LYS A 44 -4.19 17.37 -4.14
N LEU A 45 -5.43 17.82 -4.26
CA LEU A 45 -5.73 19.24 -4.38
C LEU A 45 -5.55 19.92 -3.02
N CYS A 46 -4.86 21.07 -3.01
CA CYS A 46 -4.78 21.91 -1.83
C CYS A 46 -6.21 22.28 -1.37
N PRO A 47 -6.55 22.11 -0.07
CA PRO A 47 -7.91 22.37 0.41
C PRO A 47 -8.34 23.83 0.22
N ARG A 48 -7.38 24.76 0.16
CA ARG A 48 -7.60 26.20 0.02
C ARG A 48 -7.65 26.68 -1.42
N CYS A 49 -6.55 26.51 -2.17
CA CYS A 49 -6.43 27.07 -3.53
C CYS A 49 -6.77 26.08 -4.65
N LYS A 50 -7.06 24.82 -4.32
CA LYS A 50 -7.36 23.73 -5.27
C LYS A 50 -6.26 23.42 -6.29
N VAL A 51 -5.08 24.01 -6.16
CA VAL A 51 -3.90 23.64 -6.97
C VAL A 51 -3.41 22.25 -6.53
N PRO A 52 -3.03 21.36 -7.47
CA PRO A 52 -2.42 20.07 -7.14
C PRO A 52 -1.14 20.23 -6.32
N VAL A 53 -0.99 19.41 -5.29
CA VAL A 53 0.18 19.34 -4.42
C VAL A 53 0.64 17.90 -4.31
N THR A 54 1.90 17.66 -4.62
CA THR A 54 2.53 16.34 -4.54
C THR A 54 3.22 16.17 -3.18
N ARG A 55 2.90 15.09 -2.47
CA ARG A 55 3.55 14.69 -1.22
C ARG A 55 4.87 13.98 -1.55
N LYS A 56 5.99 14.54 -1.07
CA LYS A 56 7.33 13.99 -1.31
C LYS A 56 7.73 12.87 -0.35
N ASP A 57 7.22 12.92 0.87
CA ASP A 57 7.54 11.98 1.95
C ASP A 57 6.25 11.27 2.38
N GLU A 58 6.16 9.98 2.10
CA GLU A 58 4.99 9.17 2.48
C GLU A 58 4.86 8.97 3.99
N SER A 59 5.97 9.13 4.72
CA SER A 59 6.04 9.03 6.18
C SER A 59 5.64 10.33 6.90
N ASN A 60 5.31 11.38 6.16
CA ASN A 60 4.84 12.64 6.74
C ASN A 60 3.45 12.99 6.22
N LEU A 61 2.47 13.02 7.11
CA LEU A 61 1.12 13.45 6.76
C LEU A 61 1.03 14.96 6.53
N ARG A 62 2.01 15.75 6.97
CA ARG A 62 2.03 17.20 6.77
C ARG A 62 2.52 17.54 5.37
N VAL A 63 1.71 18.26 4.60
CA VAL A 63 2.04 18.65 3.23
C VAL A 63 1.91 20.16 3.06
N ARG A 64 2.94 20.78 2.48
CA ARG A 64 3.01 22.22 2.25
C ARG A 64 2.44 22.61 0.89
N CYS A 65 1.55 23.61 0.86
CA CYS A 65 1.15 24.23 -0.40
C CYS A 65 2.00 25.47 -0.69
N ASN A 66 2.99 25.35 -1.57
CA ASN A 66 3.89 26.46 -1.92
C ASN A 66 3.15 27.68 -2.52
N VAL A 67 2.02 27.48 -3.22
CA VAL A 67 1.21 28.58 -3.77
C VAL A 67 0.57 29.39 -2.65
N CYS A 68 -0.09 28.73 -1.71
CA CYS A 68 -0.70 29.41 -0.56
C CYS A 68 0.37 30.05 0.32
N SER A 69 1.50 29.36 0.55
CA SER A 69 2.58 29.88 1.39
C SER A 69 3.17 31.17 0.82
N LYS A 70 3.42 31.21 -0.49
CA LYS A 70 3.93 32.40 -1.18
C LYS A 70 2.90 33.53 -1.17
N LYS A 71 1.63 33.26 -1.52
CA LYS A 71 0.57 34.28 -1.59
C LYS A 71 0.35 34.98 -0.24
N LYS A 72 0.54 34.26 0.87
CA LYS A 72 0.32 34.78 2.22
C LYS A 72 1.60 35.15 2.99
N ARG A 73 2.78 34.95 2.39
CA ARG A 73 4.09 35.07 3.05
C ARG A 73 4.15 34.36 4.41
N ARG A 74 3.45 33.23 4.52
CA ARG A 74 3.36 32.40 5.74
C ARG A 74 3.15 30.96 5.32
N ASP A 75 3.81 30.02 5.99
CA ASP A 75 3.63 28.60 5.73
C ASP A 75 2.15 28.17 5.85
N PHE A 76 1.66 27.52 4.80
CA PHE A 76 0.38 26.83 4.80
C PHE A 76 0.62 25.34 4.57
N ASP A 77 0.48 24.59 5.67
CA ASP A 77 0.61 23.15 5.72
C ASP A 77 -0.76 22.52 6.01
N PHE A 78 -1.07 21.38 5.39
CA PHE A 78 -2.32 20.66 5.59
C PHE A 78 -2.07 19.16 5.79
N CYS A 79 -3.03 18.48 6.41
CA CYS A 79 -2.97 17.04 6.62
C CYS A 79 -3.35 16.29 5.34
N TRP A 80 -2.51 15.34 4.93
CA TRP A 80 -2.72 14.50 3.76
C TRP A 80 -3.96 13.59 3.86
N GLN A 81 -4.37 13.24 5.08
CA GLN A 81 -5.55 12.39 5.30
C GLN A 81 -6.84 13.21 5.25
N CYS A 82 -7.02 14.13 6.22
CA CYS A 82 -8.29 14.85 6.38
C CYS A 82 -8.41 16.13 5.54
N LEU A 83 -7.34 16.56 4.87
CA LEU A 83 -7.30 17.79 4.06
C LEU A 83 -7.67 19.07 4.83
N LYS A 84 -7.53 19.07 6.16
CA LYS A 84 -7.64 20.27 7.00
C LYS A 84 -6.24 20.86 7.25
N GLU A 85 -6.18 22.12 7.67
CA GLU A 85 -4.92 22.77 8.09
C GLU A 85 -4.23 21.91 9.17
N TRP A 86 -2.90 21.83 9.11
CA TRP A 86 -2.16 20.94 9.97
C TRP A 86 -2.30 21.35 11.44
N LYS A 87 -2.56 20.37 12.32
CA LYS A 87 -2.63 20.54 13.77
C LYS A 87 -1.87 19.40 14.43
N GLY A 88 -0.99 19.74 15.37
CA GLY A 88 -0.22 18.78 16.16
C GLY A 88 1.29 18.73 15.87
N PRO A 89 2.03 17.92 16.65
CA PRO A 89 3.48 17.78 16.52
C PRO A 89 3.87 17.18 15.16
N GLN A 90 5.13 17.33 14.80
CA GLN A 90 5.67 16.91 13.51
C GLN A 90 7.03 16.23 13.68
N PRO A 91 7.38 15.24 12.83
CA PRO A 91 6.55 14.57 11.82
C PRO A 91 5.58 13.53 12.43
N ARG A 92 4.46 13.24 11.75
CA ARG A 92 3.48 12.20 12.14
C ARG A 92 3.07 11.37 10.92
N THR A 93 2.99 10.04 11.08
CA THR A 93 2.56 9.05 10.08
C THR A 93 1.13 8.56 10.29
N ASP A 94 0.63 8.66 11.51
CA ASP A 94 -0.58 8.03 12.02
C ASP A 94 -1.83 8.88 11.76
N HIS A 95 -1.88 10.07 12.33
CA HIS A 95 -2.94 11.08 12.16
C HIS A 95 -2.44 12.46 12.62
N CYS A 96 -3.16 13.53 12.27
CA CYS A 96 -2.98 14.85 12.89
C CYS A 96 -3.98 15.06 14.03
N ASP A 97 -3.88 16.16 14.78
CA ASP A 97 -4.74 16.47 15.92
C ASP A 97 -6.08 17.12 15.53
N ASN A 98 -6.45 17.05 14.25
CA ASN A 98 -7.77 17.48 13.79
C ASN A 98 -8.84 16.45 14.18
N ASP A 99 -9.98 16.93 14.67
CA ASP A 99 -11.11 16.06 14.99
C ASP A 99 -11.60 15.31 13.75
N GLY A 100 -11.76 14.00 13.93
CA GLY A 100 -12.14 13.07 12.88
C GLY A 100 -11.05 12.82 11.83
N CYS A 101 -9.78 13.15 12.08
CA CYS A 101 -8.69 12.72 11.21
C CYS A 101 -8.45 11.23 11.37
N PHE A 102 -8.64 10.44 10.30
CA PHE A 102 -8.35 9.01 10.31
C PHE A 102 -7.67 8.58 9.01
N SER A 103 -6.86 7.54 9.09
CA SER A 103 -6.34 6.83 7.92
C SER A 103 -7.42 5.94 7.34
N GLU A 104 -7.80 6.17 6.08
CA GLU A 104 -8.75 5.30 5.36
C GLU A 104 -8.31 3.83 5.35
N ALA A 105 -7.00 3.60 5.25
CA ALA A 105 -6.43 2.27 5.29
C ALA A 105 -6.60 1.62 6.67
N LEU A 106 -6.37 2.37 7.76
CA LEU A 106 -6.62 1.87 9.12
C LEU A 106 -8.12 1.65 9.39
N ARG A 107 -8.99 2.51 8.86
CA ARG A 107 -10.45 2.30 8.91
C ARG A 107 -10.81 0.99 8.22
N THR A 108 -10.32 0.77 7.00
CA THR A 108 -10.53 -0.47 6.24
C THR A 108 -10.06 -1.71 7.02
N LEU A 109 -8.85 -1.67 7.59
CA LEU A 109 -8.33 -2.76 8.43
C LEU A 109 -9.20 -3.02 9.67
N ARG A 110 -9.74 -1.96 10.28
CA ARG A 110 -10.59 -2.04 11.46
C ARG A 110 -11.99 -2.58 11.13
N THR A 111 -12.58 -2.22 10.00
CA THR A 111 -14.01 -2.47 9.72
C THR A 111 -14.29 -3.50 8.63
N CYS A 112 -13.28 -3.98 7.87
CA CYS A 112 -13.49 -5.01 6.86
C CYS A 112 -14.13 -6.27 7.49
N PRO A 113 -14.99 -7.01 6.77
CA PRO A 113 -15.61 -8.23 7.30
C PRO A 113 -14.56 -9.31 7.53
N ASP A 114 -14.93 -10.38 8.22
CA ASP A 114 -14.06 -11.55 8.37
C ASP A 114 -14.11 -12.45 7.13
N ILE A 115 -12.98 -13.07 6.78
CA ILE A 115 -12.89 -14.06 5.70
C ILE A 115 -13.15 -15.47 6.24
N THR A 116 -13.80 -16.30 5.43
CA THR A 116 -13.91 -17.75 5.64
C THR A 116 -13.02 -18.46 4.63
N PHE A 117 -12.13 -19.34 5.09
CA PHE A 117 -11.27 -20.14 4.21
C PHE A 117 -11.96 -21.43 3.79
N GLU A 118 -11.79 -21.83 2.52
CA GLU A 118 -12.36 -23.08 1.99
C GLU A 118 -11.55 -24.30 2.45
N SER A 119 -10.22 -24.20 2.44
CA SER A 119 -9.31 -25.35 2.66
C SER A 119 -8.58 -25.33 4.00
N VAL A 120 -8.80 -24.30 4.84
CA VAL A 120 -8.12 -24.15 6.14
C VAL A 120 -9.17 -24.08 7.25
N GLY A 121 -9.35 -25.18 7.96
CA GLY A 121 -10.31 -25.30 9.06
C GLY A 121 -9.90 -24.51 10.31
N GLY A 122 -10.87 -24.23 11.19
CA GLY A 122 -10.62 -23.66 12.52
C GLY A 122 -10.25 -22.18 12.57
N VAL A 123 -10.18 -21.48 11.43
CA VAL A 123 -9.91 -20.05 11.37
C VAL A 123 -11.21 -19.26 11.51
N LYS A 124 -11.41 -18.60 12.65
CA LYS A 124 -12.55 -17.69 12.90
C LYS A 124 -12.04 -16.29 13.25
N GLY A 125 -12.77 -15.25 12.85
CA GLY A 125 -12.41 -13.85 13.19
C GLY A 125 -11.24 -13.26 12.40
N CYS A 126 -10.83 -13.89 11.28
CA CYS A 126 -9.73 -13.38 10.47
C CYS A 126 -10.24 -12.26 9.55
N PRO A 127 -9.69 -11.03 9.60
CA PRO A 127 -10.08 -9.94 8.71
C PRO A 127 -9.85 -10.29 7.24
N SER A 128 -10.79 -9.93 6.37
CA SER A 128 -10.73 -10.15 4.91
C SER A 128 -9.71 -9.26 4.20
N ILE A 129 -9.31 -8.15 4.82
CA ILE A 129 -8.27 -7.24 4.34
C ILE A 129 -7.21 -7.12 5.43
N ARG A 130 -5.94 -7.27 5.04
CA ARG A 130 -4.78 -7.10 5.93
C ARG A 130 -3.71 -6.24 5.27
N ALA A 131 -2.89 -5.55 6.07
CA ALA A 131 -1.70 -4.88 5.58
C ALA A 131 -0.53 -5.86 5.57
N CYS A 132 0.26 -5.84 4.50
CA CYS A 132 1.49 -6.61 4.40
C CYS A 132 2.43 -6.23 5.58
N PRO A 133 2.96 -7.22 6.33
CA PRO A 133 3.82 -6.96 7.49
C PRO A 133 5.15 -6.28 7.12
N THR A 134 5.56 -6.35 5.85
CA THR A 134 6.83 -5.79 5.37
C THR A 134 6.68 -4.37 4.80
N CYS A 135 5.68 -4.15 3.94
CA CYS A 135 5.58 -2.91 3.15
C CYS A 135 4.28 -2.12 3.37
N GLY A 136 3.37 -2.63 4.21
CA GLY A 136 2.15 -1.95 4.59
C GLY A 136 1.03 -1.93 3.54
N SER A 137 1.24 -2.46 2.34
CA SER A 137 0.19 -2.56 1.32
C SER A 137 -0.99 -3.38 1.81
N LEU A 138 -2.19 -2.85 1.66
CA LEU A 138 -3.42 -3.60 1.89
C LEU A 138 -3.55 -4.71 0.83
N VAL A 139 -3.86 -5.91 1.31
CA VAL A 139 -4.06 -7.11 0.50
C VAL A 139 -5.27 -7.88 0.99
N GLN A 140 -5.88 -8.62 0.08
CA GLN A 140 -7.04 -9.48 0.32
C GLN A 140 -6.72 -10.90 -0.14
N HIS A 141 -7.11 -11.89 0.65
CA HIS A 141 -6.95 -13.30 0.30
C HIS A 141 -8.16 -13.79 -0.50
N SER A 142 -7.95 -14.72 -1.42
CA SER A 142 -8.99 -15.26 -2.30
C SER A 142 -9.89 -16.32 -1.66
N SER A 143 -9.82 -16.50 -0.33
CA SER A 143 -10.38 -17.64 0.47
C SER A 143 -9.97 -19.06 0.07
N LYS A 144 -9.40 -19.26 -1.11
CA LYS A 144 -9.03 -20.56 -1.67
C LYS A 144 -7.64 -21.01 -1.26
N TYR A 145 -7.43 -22.32 -1.20
CA TYR A 145 -6.14 -22.94 -0.93
C TYR A 145 -5.57 -22.61 0.47
N CYS A 146 -4.25 -22.61 0.60
CA CYS A 146 -3.53 -22.45 1.86
C CYS A 146 -3.67 -21.05 2.47
N LYS A 147 -3.25 -20.90 3.73
CA LYS A 147 -3.34 -19.65 4.52
C LYS A 147 -2.37 -18.53 4.13
N SER A 148 -1.75 -18.57 2.95
CA SER A 148 -0.64 -17.70 2.58
C SER A 148 -0.95 -16.80 1.40
N ILE A 149 -0.38 -15.60 1.39
CA ILE A 149 -0.48 -14.67 0.27
C ILE A 149 0.89 -14.12 -0.09
N VAL A 150 1.09 -13.82 -1.38
CA VAL A 150 2.26 -13.08 -1.86
C VAL A 150 1.87 -11.61 -1.99
N CYS A 151 2.60 -10.72 -1.33
CA CYS A 151 2.34 -9.29 -1.46
C CYS A 151 2.63 -8.82 -2.90
N PRO A 152 1.68 -8.20 -3.61
CA PRO A 152 1.91 -7.76 -4.98
C PRO A 152 2.95 -6.63 -5.08
N ARG A 153 3.11 -5.82 -4.01
CA ARG A 153 4.08 -4.71 -3.94
C ARG A 153 5.50 -5.18 -3.65
N CYS A 154 5.73 -5.87 -2.54
CA CYS A 154 7.08 -6.25 -2.10
C CYS A 154 7.47 -7.71 -2.35
N LYS A 155 6.58 -8.51 -2.96
CA LYS A 155 6.77 -9.94 -3.30
C LYS A 155 7.02 -10.89 -2.12
N VAL A 156 7.05 -10.38 -0.89
CA VAL A 156 7.14 -11.21 0.32
C VAL A 156 5.89 -12.09 0.45
N LYS A 157 6.12 -13.39 0.68
CA LYS A 157 5.08 -14.37 1.01
C LYS A 157 4.92 -14.46 2.53
N PHE A 158 3.71 -14.23 3.01
CA PHE A 158 3.39 -14.26 4.44
C PHE A 158 2.08 -14.98 4.71
N CYS A 159 1.90 -15.44 5.95
CA CYS A 159 0.65 -16.05 6.38
C CYS A 159 -0.42 -14.97 6.58
N PHE A 160 -1.53 -15.08 5.85
CA PHE A 160 -2.65 -14.14 5.96
C PHE A 160 -3.39 -14.24 7.31
N VAL A 161 -3.27 -15.37 8.02
CA VAL A 161 -3.94 -15.58 9.31
C VAL A 161 -3.16 -14.98 10.47
N CYS A 162 -1.85 -15.27 10.58
CA CYS A 162 -1.03 -14.84 11.72
C CYS A 162 -0.05 -13.70 11.41
N LEU A 163 0.00 -13.21 10.17
CA LEU A 163 0.88 -12.13 9.69
C LEU A 163 2.39 -12.41 9.75
N LYS A 164 2.83 -13.59 10.19
CA LYS A 164 4.24 -14.01 10.14
C LYS A 164 4.68 -14.28 8.70
N ILE A 165 5.97 -14.13 8.44
CA ILE A 165 6.57 -14.58 7.18
C ILE A 165 6.27 -16.08 7.01
N MET A 166 6.00 -16.53 5.78
CA MET A 166 5.46 -17.86 5.58
C MET A 166 6.41 -18.96 6.10
N THR A 167 7.72 -18.79 5.93
CA THR A 167 8.75 -19.70 6.45
C THR A 167 8.72 -19.81 7.97
N GLU A 168 8.52 -18.70 8.68
CA GLU A 168 8.38 -18.71 10.14
C GLU A 168 7.08 -19.38 10.60
N CYS A 169 5.99 -19.16 9.87
CA CYS A 169 4.71 -19.79 10.19
C CYS A 169 4.78 -21.32 10.03
N THR A 170 5.37 -21.81 8.93
CA THR A 170 5.45 -23.24 8.62
C THR A 170 6.37 -24.03 9.54
N ASN A 171 7.26 -23.36 10.28
CA ASN A 171 8.03 -24.01 11.35
C ASN A 171 7.15 -24.55 12.48
N THR A 172 5.91 -24.04 12.61
CA THR A 172 5.01 -24.39 13.73
C THR A 172 3.69 -25.01 13.29
N SER A 173 3.27 -24.82 12.02
CA SER A 173 2.00 -25.33 11.50
C SER A 173 1.99 -25.34 9.96
N ASP A 174 1.57 -26.47 9.39
CA ASP A 174 1.47 -26.70 7.95
C ASP A 174 0.64 -25.63 7.21
N ALA A 175 0.94 -25.42 5.92
CA ALA A 175 0.30 -24.41 5.08
C ALA A 175 -1.24 -24.51 5.01
N TYR A 176 -1.82 -25.71 5.16
CA TYR A 176 -3.27 -25.94 5.12
C TYR A 176 -3.92 -26.08 6.50
N LEU A 177 -3.13 -26.06 7.58
CA LEU A 177 -3.62 -26.15 8.95
C LEU A 177 -3.71 -24.78 9.62
N SER A 178 -4.58 -24.65 10.62
CA SER A 178 -4.69 -23.45 11.45
C SER A 178 -3.36 -23.09 12.11
N CYS A 179 -3.05 -21.79 12.23
CA CYS A 179 -1.81 -21.33 12.85
C CYS A 179 -1.80 -21.63 14.36
N SER A 180 -0.65 -22.12 14.87
CA SER A 180 -0.47 -22.41 16.30
C SER A 180 -0.58 -21.16 17.18
N SER A 181 -0.26 -19.98 16.63
CA SER A 181 -0.45 -18.68 17.29
C SER A 181 -1.86 -18.11 17.15
N GLY A 182 -2.78 -18.85 16.51
CA GLY A 182 -4.12 -18.35 16.18
C GLY A 182 -4.14 -17.22 15.14
N VAL A 183 -5.29 -16.55 15.08
CA VAL A 183 -5.53 -15.41 14.20
C VAL A 183 -4.90 -14.15 14.79
N ALA A 184 -4.07 -13.46 14.00
CA ALA A 184 -3.50 -12.18 14.42
C ALA A 184 -4.60 -11.11 14.52
N PRO A 185 -4.54 -10.20 15.52
CA PRO A 185 -5.51 -9.13 15.67
C PRO A 185 -5.55 -8.19 14.47
N ARG A 186 -6.61 -7.37 14.39
CA ARG A 186 -6.72 -6.30 13.39
C ARG A 186 -5.57 -5.31 13.56
N GLN A 187 -4.92 -4.98 12.45
CA GLN A 187 -3.78 -4.08 12.46
C GLN A 187 -4.23 -2.64 12.76
N ILE A 188 -3.62 -2.03 13.77
CA ILE A 188 -3.88 -0.65 14.21
C ILE A 188 -2.85 0.35 13.68
N SER A 189 -1.79 -0.14 13.03
CA SER A 189 -0.74 0.64 12.40
C SER A 189 -0.34 -0.02 11.08
N ILE A 190 0.29 0.76 10.18
CA ILE A 190 0.79 0.28 8.89
C ILE A 190 2.31 0.47 8.89
N PRO A 191 3.11 -0.59 8.63
CA PRO A 191 4.56 -0.47 8.59
C PRO A 191 5.00 0.44 7.43
N VAL A 192 6.04 1.24 7.68
CA VAL A 192 6.70 2.04 6.65
C VAL A 192 7.63 1.13 5.87
N TRP A 193 7.53 1.15 4.53
CA TRP A 193 8.41 0.35 3.70
C TRP A 193 9.75 1.05 3.52
N HIS A 194 10.80 0.51 4.14
CA HIS A 194 12.17 0.94 3.91
C HIS A 194 12.75 0.09 2.77
N GLN A 195 12.69 0.60 1.53
CA GLN A 195 13.45 0.03 0.43
C GLN A 195 14.94 0.26 0.72
N LYS A 196 15.75 -0.80 0.61
CA LYS A 196 17.21 -0.68 0.57
C LYS A 196 17.65 -0.32 -0.84
#